data_AF-A0A5C5WSS0-F1
#
_entry.id   AF-A0A5C5WSS0-F1
#
_cell.length_a   1.000
_cell.length_b   1.000
_cell.length_c   1.000
_cell.angle_alpha   90.00
_cell.angle_beta   90.00
_cell.angle_gamma   90.00
#
_symmetry.space_group_name_H-M   'P 1'
#
loop_
_entity.id
_entity.type
_entity.pdbx_description
1 polymer ?
#
loop_
_entity_poly.entity_id
_entity_poly.type
_entity_poly.pdbx_seq_one_letter_code
_entity_poly.pdbx_strand_id
1 'polypeptide(L)'
;MQAVKDDAIGEGVKTQRDHGFLAIVALVVVIAVWLLLMPWVKPIIHATMNRFHLRSASFAIFAIQFPIPAMYNFANRSDVQDYPPDLVDPLMINLDPKLSGRYCNHFPARTMTFADARFFHLQDGKDRWFTIESTYRGERLTSRFHLKPDSEQGYLMLRLDEP
;
A
#
# COMPACT_ATOMS: atom_id res chain seq x y z
N MET A 1 -75.54 -10.93 -5.97
CA MET A 1 -74.41 -11.88 -6.11
C MET A 1 -73.37 -11.19 -6.97
N GLN A 2 -72.46 -10.47 -6.34
CA GLN A 2 -71.54 -9.51 -6.96
C GLN A 2 -70.19 -10.20 -7.08
N ALA A 3 -69.73 -10.42 -8.30
CA ALA A 3 -68.44 -11.01 -8.57
C ALA A 3 -67.33 -10.07 -8.07
N VAL A 4 -66.65 -10.48 -7.01
CA VAL A 4 -65.41 -9.87 -6.55
C VAL A 4 -64.38 -10.14 -7.65
N LYS A 5 -63.95 -9.06 -8.31
CA LYS A 5 -62.81 -9.09 -9.23
C LYS A 5 -61.54 -9.22 -8.38
N ASP A 6 -60.94 -10.39 -8.43
CA ASP A 6 -59.57 -10.65 -7.95
C ASP A 6 -58.52 -10.05 -8.91
N ASP A 7 -58.69 -8.79 -9.31
CA ASP A 7 -57.77 -8.05 -10.18
C ASP A 7 -56.73 -7.31 -9.32
N ALA A 8 -55.91 -8.02 -8.55
CA ALA A 8 -54.82 -7.39 -7.79
C ALA A 8 -53.61 -8.30 -7.47
N ILE A 9 -53.37 -9.36 -8.25
CA ILE A 9 -52.13 -10.15 -8.12
C ILE A 9 -51.45 -10.22 -9.48
N GLY A 10 -50.63 -9.22 -9.78
CA GLY A 10 -49.89 -9.20 -11.03
C GLY A 10 -49.25 -7.87 -11.40
N GLU A 11 -48.84 -7.05 -10.43
CA GLU A 11 -47.83 -6.05 -10.76
C GLU A 11 -46.52 -6.80 -11.03
N GLY A 12 -46.31 -7.12 -12.31
CA GLY A 12 -45.07 -7.69 -12.79
C GLY A 12 -43.93 -6.78 -12.36
N VAL A 13 -43.13 -7.24 -11.41
CA VAL A 13 -41.90 -6.59 -10.99
C VAL A 13 -41.06 -6.41 -12.26
N LYS A 14 -41.05 -5.19 -12.81
CA LYS A 14 -40.13 -4.85 -13.88
C LYS A 14 -38.74 -5.03 -13.31
N THR A 15 -38.07 -6.09 -13.74
CA THR A 15 -36.67 -6.38 -13.43
C THR A 15 -35.83 -5.31 -14.12
N GLN A 16 -35.72 -4.15 -13.48
CA GLN A 16 -34.81 -3.10 -13.90
C GLN A 16 -33.40 -3.62 -13.66
N ARG A 17 -32.56 -3.55 -14.70
CA ARG A 17 -31.16 -3.95 -14.59
C ARG A 17 -30.47 -3.09 -13.54
N ASP A 18 -29.94 -3.73 -12.50
CA ASP A 18 -29.11 -3.07 -11.50
C ASP A 18 -27.69 -2.87 -12.05
N HIS A 19 -27.47 -1.70 -12.65
CA HIS A 19 -26.17 -1.30 -13.17
C HIS A 19 -25.12 -1.14 -12.07
N GLY A 20 -25.52 -0.80 -10.84
CA GLY A 20 -24.62 -0.69 -9.70
C GLY A 20 -24.08 -2.05 -9.30
N PHE A 21 -24.95 -3.05 -9.18
CA PHE A 21 -24.54 -4.43 -8.94
C PHE A 21 -23.61 -4.96 -10.03
N LEU A 22 -23.94 -4.73 -11.31
CA LEU A 22 -23.08 -5.13 -12.43
C LEU A 22 -21.69 -4.48 -12.36
N ALA A 23 -21.60 -3.20 -11.99
CA ALA A 23 -20.33 -2.51 -11.83
C ALA A 23 -19.49 -3.09 -10.68
N ILE A 24 -20.13 -3.42 -9.54
CA ILE A 24 -19.45 -4.07 -8.40
C ILE A 24 -18.92 -5.45 -8.81
N VAL A 25 -19.75 -6.26 -9.48
CA VAL A 25 -19.34 -7.59 -9.97
C VAL A 25 -18.17 -7.48 -10.94
N ALA A 26 -18.23 -6.54 -11.89
CA ALA A 26 -17.14 -6.30 -12.83
C ALA A 26 -15.84 -5.92 -12.09
N LEU A 27 -15.92 -5.05 -11.09
CA LEU A 27 -14.77 -4.66 -10.26
C LEU A 27 -14.18 -5.87 -9.52
N VAL A 28 -15.02 -6.72 -8.92
CA VAL A 28 -14.58 -7.94 -8.23
C VAL A 28 -13.85 -8.88 -9.20
N VAL A 29 -14.39 -9.08 -10.41
CA VAL A 29 -13.75 -9.91 -11.44
C VAL A 29 -12.38 -9.35 -11.82
N VAL A 30 -12.27 -8.04 -12.02
CA VAL A 30 -10.98 -7.38 -12.33
C VAL A 30 -9.96 -7.58 -11.21
N ILE A 31 -10.36 -7.39 -9.94
CA ILE A 31 -9.48 -7.61 -8.79
C ILE A 31 -9.06 -9.08 -8.69
N ALA A 32 -9.99 -10.02 -8.90
CA ALA A 32 -9.69 -11.44 -8.87
C ALA A 32 -8.67 -11.82 -9.96
N VAL A 33 -8.87 -11.33 -11.20
CA VAL A 33 -7.91 -11.53 -12.29
C VAL A 33 -6.55 -10.93 -11.94
N TRP A 34 -6.50 -9.73 -11.37
CA TRP A 34 -5.25 -9.11 -10.93
C TRP A 34 -4.50 -9.97 -9.91
N LEU A 35 -5.20 -10.44 -8.88
CA LEU A 35 -4.64 -11.29 -7.83
C LEU A 35 -4.17 -12.64 -8.37
N LEU A 36 -4.91 -13.22 -9.31
CA LEU A 36 -4.50 -14.43 -10.00
C LEU A 36 -3.26 -14.18 -10.84
N LEU A 37 -3.12 -13.06 -11.55
CA LEU A 37 -1.93 -12.81 -12.37
C LEU A 37 -0.68 -12.43 -11.56
N MET A 38 -0.85 -11.92 -10.34
CA MET A 38 0.25 -11.45 -9.48
C MET A 38 1.43 -12.44 -9.34
N PRO A 39 1.26 -13.76 -9.17
CA PRO A 39 2.39 -14.68 -9.01
C PRO A 39 3.28 -14.84 -10.25
N TRP A 40 2.79 -14.49 -11.43
CA TRP A 40 3.40 -14.84 -12.72
C TRP A 40 3.77 -13.63 -13.58
N VAL A 41 3.10 -12.49 -13.39
CA VAL A 41 3.25 -11.32 -14.26
C VAL A 41 4.07 -10.24 -13.53
N LYS A 42 5.36 -10.11 -13.89
CA LYS A 42 6.28 -9.14 -13.26
C LYS A 42 5.75 -7.70 -13.23
N PRO A 43 5.15 -7.15 -14.31
CA PRO A 43 4.58 -5.81 -14.24
C PRO A 43 3.51 -5.63 -13.16
N ILE A 44 2.70 -6.66 -12.89
CA ILE A 44 1.66 -6.63 -11.85
C ILE A 44 2.30 -6.69 -10.46
N ILE A 45 3.34 -7.51 -10.28
CA ILE A 45 4.16 -7.54 -9.07
C ILE A 45 4.72 -6.15 -8.79
N HIS A 46 5.41 -5.57 -9.77
CA HIS A 46 6.07 -4.27 -9.64
C HIS A 46 5.07 -3.14 -9.41
N ALA A 47 3.93 -3.11 -10.12
CA ALA A 47 2.87 -2.14 -9.89
C ALA A 47 2.37 -2.19 -8.44
N THR A 48 2.18 -3.41 -7.91
CA THR A 48 1.69 -3.60 -6.54
C THR A 48 2.76 -3.26 -5.50
N MET A 49 4.04 -3.61 -5.72
CA MET A 49 5.15 -3.23 -4.84
C MET A 49 5.37 -1.71 -4.85
N ASN A 50 5.29 -1.06 -6.01
CA ASN A 50 5.41 0.38 -6.16
C ASN A 50 4.32 1.12 -5.38
N ARG A 51 3.10 0.58 -5.30
CA ARG A 51 2.06 1.12 -4.42
C ARG A 51 2.49 1.09 -2.95
N PHE A 52 3.12 0.00 -2.50
CA PHE A 52 3.56 -0.16 -1.10
C PHE A 52 4.70 0.77 -0.72
N HIS A 53 5.49 1.18 -1.71
CA HIS A 53 6.63 2.06 -1.58
C HIS A 53 6.32 3.52 -1.95
N LEU A 54 5.07 3.89 -2.22
CA LEU A 54 4.72 5.23 -2.73
C LEU A 54 5.52 5.62 -4.00
N ARG A 55 5.90 4.62 -4.82
CA ARG A 55 6.64 4.75 -6.09
C ARG A 55 5.73 4.62 -7.33
N SER A 56 4.41 4.70 -7.16
CA SER A 56 3.50 4.66 -8.31
C SER A 56 3.72 5.86 -9.23
N ALA A 57 3.67 5.64 -10.55
CA ALA A 57 3.97 6.68 -11.55
C ALA A 57 2.99 7.87 -11.51
N SER A 58 1.77 7.66 -11.00
CA SER A 58 0.77 8.72 -10.81
C SER A 58 -0.17 8.39 -9.65
N PHE A 59 -0.83 9.43 -9.14
CA PHE A 59 -1.87 9.26 -8.12
C PHE A 59 -3.04 8.40 -8.62
N ALA A 60 -3.44 8.52 -9.89
CA ALA A 60 -4.53 7.71 -10.45
C ALA A 60 -4.18 6.21 -10.46
N ILE A 61 -2.94 5.86 -10.86
CA ILE A 61 -2.44 4.48 -10.85
C ILE A 61 -2.31 3.96 -9.41
N PHE A 62 -1.92 4.81 -8.47
CA PHE A 62 -1.93 4.47 -7.05
C PHE A 62 -3.36 4.19 -6.57
N ALA A 63 -4.30 5.06 -6.93
CA ALA A 63 -5.66 5.05 -6.41
C ALA A 63 -6.50 3.87 -6.95
N ILE A 64 -6.38 3.53 -8.23
CA ILE A 64 -7.13 2.41 -8.82
C ILE A 64 -6.80 1.07 -8.15
N GLN A 65 -5.65 0.97 -7.51
CA GLN A 65 -5.23 -0.22 -6.80
C GLN A 65 -5.82 -0.32 -5.38
N PHE A 66 -6.41 0.73 -4.79
CA PHE A 66 -6.96 0.68 -3.41
C PHE A 66 -7.87 -0.53 -3.12
N PRO A 67 -8.78 -0.94 -4.02
CA PRO A 67 -9.63 -2.11 -3.83
C PRO A 67 -8.86 -3.44 -3.76
N ILE A 68 -7.63 -3.47 -4.28
CA ILE A 68 -6.77 -4.66 -4.25
C ILE A 68 -6.21 -4.79 -2.83
N PRO A 69 -6.56 -5.86 -2.11
CA PRO A 69 -6.19 -6.01 -0.71
C PRO A 69 -4.68 -5.92 -0.55
N ALA A 70 -4.29 -5.27 0.54
CA ALA A 70 -2.91 -4.98 0.94
C ALA A 70 -2.06 -6.20 1.30
N MET A 71 -2.42 -7.39 0.83
CA MET A 71 -2.10 -8.68 1.45
C MET A 71 -0.63 -8.85 1.86
N TYR A 72 -0.45 -9.64 2.91
CA TYR A 72 0.79 -10.24 3.47
C TYR A 72 1.64 -11.05 2.48
N ASN A 73 1.47 -10.84 1.18
CA ASN A 73 2.15 -11.56 0.13
C ASN A 73 3.63 -11.21 0.08
N PHE A 74 3.99 -10.00 0.50
CA PHE A 74 5.35 -9.49 0.45
C PHE A 74 6.03 -9.66 1.80
N ALA A 75 7.26 -10.17 1.78
CA ALA A 75 8.14 -10.04 2.93
C ALA A 75 8.66 -8.59 2.93
N ASN A 76 7.98 -7.74 3.72
CA ASN A 76 8.33 -6.34 3.85
C ASN A 76 9.24 -6.14 5.07
N ARG A 77 10.23 -5.27 4.91
CA ARG A 77 11.14 -4.83 5.95
C ARG A 77 11.23 -3.32 5.92
N SER A 78 11.27 -2.71 7.09
CA SER A 78 11.51 -1.28 7.25
C SER A 78 12.64 -1.07 8.23
N ASP A 79 13.55 -0.18 7.87
CA ASP A 79 14.65 0.25 8.71
C ASP A 79 14.62 1.77 8.84
N VAL A 80 14.94 2.26 10.04
CA VAL A 80 14.91 3.69 10.37
C VAL A 80 16.23 4.05 11.03
N GLN A 81 16.95 4.98 10.41
CA GLN A 81 18.29 5.38 10.82
C GLN A 81 18.31 6.87 11.17
N ASP A 82 19.15 7.19 12.15
CA ASP A 82 19.41 8.56 12.59
C ASP A 82 20.43 9.28 11.69
N TYR A 83 21.09 8.53 10.80
CA TYR A 83 22.15 8.99 9.91
C TYR A 83 21.84 8.62 8.45
N PRO A 84 22.47 9.29 7.48
CA PRO A 84 22.38 8.91 6.07
C PRO A 84 22.75 7.44 5.85
N PRO A 85 22.09 6.77 4.89
CA PRO A 85 22.46 5.42 4.51
C PRO A 85 23.93 5.41 4.07
N ASP A 86 24.64 4.33 4.39
CA ASP A 86 26.04 4.08 4.02
C ASP A 86 27.10 4.89 4.83
N LEU A 87 26.68 5.72 5.80
CA LEU A 87 27.61 6.41 6.72
C LEU A 87 28.07 5.51 7.89
N VAL A 88 27.22 4.58 8.34
CA VAL A 88 27.50 3.67 9.46
C VAL A 88 28.04 2.36 8.91
N ASP A 89 29.18 1.89 9.43
CA ASP A 89 29.80 0.63 9.04
C ASP A 89 28.78 -0.55 9.15
N PRO A 90 28.65 -1.41 8.13
CA PRO A 90 27.80 -2.60 8.19
C PRO A 90 28.01 -3.48 9.42
N LEU A 91 29.21 -3.50 10.00
CA LEU A 91 29.51 -4.21 11.24
C LEU A 91 28.76 -3.61 12.44
N MET A 92 28.61 -2.29 12.49
CA MET A 92 27.87 -1.60 13.56
C MET A 92 26.36 -1.80 13.43
N ILE A 93 25.85 -1.89 12.19
CA ILE A 93 24.42 -2.17 11.92
C ILE A 93 24.03 -3.59 12.39
N ASN A 94 24.91 -4.57 12.24
CA ASN A 94 24.66 -5.95 12.69
C ASN A 94 24.77 -6.11 14.22
N LEU A 95 25.44 -5.19 14.91
CA LEU A 95 25.66 -5.23 16.36
C LEU A 95 24.58 -4.48 17.16
N ASP A 96 23.86 -3.53 16.54
CA ASP A 96 22.75 -2.83 17.17
C ASP A 96 21.39 -3.38 16.69
N PRO A 97 20.64 -4.11 17.55
CA PRO A 97 19.31 -4.61 17.21
C PRO A 97 18.32 -3.51 16.81
N LYS A 98 18.56 -2.24 17.21
CA LYS A 98 17.72 -1.09 16.84
C LYS A 98 17.94 -0.63 15.40
N LEU A 99 19.12 -0.88 14.84
CA LEU A 99 19.48 -0.60 13.44
C LEU A 99 19.19 -1.80 12.52
N SER A 100 18.86 -2.96 13.09
CA SER A 100 18.44 -4.12 12.31
C SER A 100 17.00 -3.91 11.83
N GLY A 101 16.82 -3.68 10.53
CA GLY A 101 15.50 -3.45 9.93
C GLY A 101 14.47 -4.49 10.35
N ARG A 102 13.25 -4.05 10.68
CA ARG A 102 12.18 -4.88 11.24
C ARG A 102 11.27 -5.40 10.14
N TYR A 103 10.88 -6.66 10.23
CA TYR A 103 9.83 -7.21 9.38
C TYR A 103 8.50 -6.55 9.73
N CYS A 104 7.74 -6.14 8.71
CA CYS A 104 6.41 -5.60 8.89
C CYS A 104 5.41 -6.35 8.01
N ASN A 105 4.31 -6.78 8.62
CA ASN A 105 3.27 -7.51 7.91
C ASN A 105 2.30 -6.57 7.16
N HIS A 106 2.53 -5.26 7.19
CA HIS A 106 1.67 -4.24 6.59
C HIS A 106 2.43 -3.42 5.54
N PHE A 107 1.73 -2.44 4.93
CA PHE A 107 2.34 -1.40 4.10
C PHE A 107 3.54 -0.75 4.81
N PRO A 108 4.78 -0.99 4.35
CA PRO A 108 5.97 -0.50 5.04
C PRO A 108 6.04 1.03 5.06
N ALA A 109 5.50 1.70 4.04
CA ALA A 109 5.43 3.17 4.02
C ALA A 109 4.62 3.76 5.18
N ARG A 110 3.80 2.96 5.88
CA ARG A 110 3.12 3.42 7.10
C ARG A 110 4.08 3.85 8.19
N THR A 111 5.30 3.33 8.25
CA THR A 111 6.28 3.74 9.27
C THR A 111 6.61 5.22 9.21
N MET A 112 6.39 5.87 8.06
CA MET A 112 6.64 7.29 7.83
C MET A 112 5.37 8.11 7.55
N THR A 113 4.29 7.51 7.02
CA THR A 113 3.08 8.27 6.65
C THR A 113 1.93 8.24 7.66
N PHE A 114 1.77 7.21 8.48
CA PHE A 114 0.59 7.04 9.36
C PHE A 114 0.92 6.50 10.76
N ALA A 115 0.05 6.81 11.72
CA ALA A 115 -0.02 6.18 13.04
C ALA A 115 1.23 6.32 13.95
N ASP A 116 1.32 5.42 14.93
CA ASP A 116 2.25 5.47 16.07
C ASP A 116 3.71 5.46 15.65
N ALA A 117 4.05 4.74 14.58
CA ALA A 117 5.42 4.68 14.07
C ALA A 117 5.94 6.07 13.62
N ARG A 118 5.08 6.84 12.93
CA ARG A 118 5.41 8.23 12.57
C ARG A 118 5.67 9.05 13.82
N PHE A 119 4.83 8.92 14.85
CA PHE A 119 5.04 9.60 16.13
C PHE A 119 6.36 9.19 16.79
N PHE A 120 6.66 7.89 16.93
CA PHE A 120 7.89 7.43 17.58
C PHE A 120 9.18 7.88 16.86
N HIS A 121 9.18 7.87 15.53
CA HIS A 121 10.38 8.19 14.75
C HIS A 121 10.55 9.69 14.50
N LEU A 122 9.46 10.43 14.40
CA LEU A 122 9.44 11.82 13.97
C LEU A 122 8.90 12.78 15.05
N GLN A 123 8.62 12.33 16.27
CA GLN A 123 8.43 13.26 17.37
C GLN A 123 9.71 14.08 17.58
N ASP A 124 9.53 15.34 17.97
CA ASP A 124 10.59 16.32 18.26
C ASP A 124 11.32 16.93 17.05
N GLY A 125 10.76 16.84 15.83
CA GLY A 125 11.39 17.48 14.66
C GLY A 125 12.70 16.80 14.25
N LYS A 126 12.79 15.48 14.39
CA LYS A 126 14.00 14.72 14.10
C LYS A 126 14.16 14.45 12.63
N ASP A 127 15.39 14.62 12.14
CA ASP A 127 15.77 14.18 10.82
C ASP A 127 16.00 12.65 10.80
N ARG A 128 15.40 11.95 9.84
CA ARG A 128 15.39 10.48 9.78
C ARG A 128 15.49 9.94 8.36
N TRP A 129 16.25 8.86 8.22
CA TRP A 129 16.38 8.09 6.99
C TRP A 129 15.62 6.77 7.13
N PHE A 130 14.77 6.48 6.15
CA PHE A 130 13.96 5.28 6.10
C PHE A 130 14.39 4.43 4.92
N THR A 131 14.71 3.17 5.16
CA THR A 131 14.91 2.18 4.11
C THR A 131 13.77 1.17 4.17
N ILE A 132 13.03 1.06 3.08
CA ILE A 132 11.92 0.12 2.92
C ILE A 132 12.32 -0.92 1.88
N GLU A 133 12.08 -2.17 2.20
CA GLU A 133 12.28 -3.29 1.30
C GLU A 133 11.03 -4.15 1.23
N SER A 134 10.69 -4.59 0.03
CA SER A 134 9.69 -5.63 -0.22
C SER A 134 10.32 -6.70 -1.10
N THR A 135 10.06 -7.97 -0.77
CA THR A 135 10.43 -9.10 -1.62
C THR A 135 9.22 -9.97 -1.95
N TYR A 136 9.16 -10.45 -3.19
CA TYR A 136 8.09 -11.34 -3.67
C TYR A 136 8.57 -12.19 -4.84
N ARG A 137 8.58 -13.53 -4.67
CA ARG A 137 8.88 -14.49 -5.76
C ARG A 137 10.14 -14.16 -6.57
N GLY A 138 11.21 -13.77 -5.89
CA GLY A 138 12.50 -13.42 -6.50
C GLY A 138 12.61 -11.96 -6.97
N GLU A 139 11.50 -11.21 -7.00
CA GLU A 139 11.53 -9.76 -7.20
C GLU A 139 11.81 -9.05 -5.87
N ARG A 140 12.61 -7.99 -5.91
CA ARG A 140 12.97 -7.15 -4.77
C ARG A 140 12.85 -5.69 -5.16
N LEU A 141 12.26 -4.90 -4.27
CA LEU A 141 12.20 -3.45 -4.40
C LEU A 141 12.75 -2.86 -3.11
N THR A 142 13.69 -1.93 -3.25
CA THR A 142 14.18 -1.13 -2.13
C THR A 142 13.84 0.32 -2.41
N SER A 143 13.45 1.06 -1.38
CA SER A 143 13.24 2.50 -1.45
C SER A 143 13.87 3.15 -0.24
N ARG A 144 14.58 4.25 -0.49
CA ARG A 144 15.17 5.07 0.55
C ARG A 144 14.45 6.41 0.61
N PHE A 145 14.14 6.87 1.81
CA PHE A 145 13.48 8.16 2.05
C PHE A 145 14.25 8.93 3.11
N HIS A 146 14.25 10.24 2.97
CA HIS A 146 14.78 11.19 3.93
C HIS A 146 13.63 12.11 4.34
N LEU A 147 13.27 12.10 5.63
CA LEU A 147 12.24 12.95 6.17
C LEU A 147 12.88 14.06 6.98
N LYS A 148 12.87 15.26 6.39
CA LYS A 148 13.44 16.47 6.97
C LYS A 148 12.34 17.35 7.56
N PRO A 149 12.50 17.93 8.75
CA PRO A 149 11.59 18.95 9.27
C PRO A 149 11.56 20.17 8.34
N ASP A 150 10.36 20.63 7.96
CA ASP A 150 10.17 21.76 7.03
C ASP A 150 9.57 22.99 7.73
N SER A 151 8.85 22.80 8.84
CA SER A 151 8.29 23.87 9.71
C SER A 151 7.79 23.27 11.05
N GLU A 152 7.19 24.07 11.94
CA GLU A 152 6.76 23.67 13.31
C GLU A 152 5.92 22.39 13.39
N GLN A 153 5.26 21.95 12.31
CA GLN A 153 4.40 20.74 12.32
C GLN A 153 4.54 19.84 11.07
N GLY A 154 5.47 20.14 10.16
CA GLY A 154 5.57 19.51 8.84
C GLY A 154 6.90 18.79 8.58
N TYR A 155 6.83 17.76 7.72
CA TYR A 155 7.99 17.06 7.20
C TYR A 155 8.02 17.11 5.68
N LEU A 156 9.17 17.45 5.13
CA LEU A 156 9.50 17.23 3.73
C LEU A 156 9.99 15.78 3.57
N MET A 157 9.27 14.99 2.77
CA MET A 157 9.68 13.63 2.43
C MET A 157 10.37 13.62 1.07
N LEU A 158 11.67 13.38 1.08
CA LEU A 158 12.50 13.22 -0.10
C LEU A 158 12.68 11.73 -0.37
N ARG A 159 12.34 11.27 -1.57
CA ARG A 159 12.75 9.93 -2.01
C ARG A 159 14.18 10.05 -2.52
N LEU A 160 15.08 9.27 -1.94
CA LEU A 160 16.45 9.17 -2.41
C LEU A 160 16.45 8.17 -3.56
N ASP A 161 16.92 8.61 -4.73
CA ASP A 161 17.01 7.73 -5.89
C ASP A 161 18.01 6.59 -5.61
N GLU A 162 17.76 5.43 -6.23
CA GLU A 162 18.74 4.36 -6.25
C GLU A 162 19.96 4.87 -7.06
N PRO A 163 21.20 4.71 -6.58
CA PRO A 163 22.38 5.00 -7.38
C PRO A 163 22.44 4.14 -8.66
#